data_AF-A0A3D4LMR8-F1
#
_entry.id   AF-A0A3D4LMR8-F1
#
_cell.length_a   1.000
_cell.length_b   1.000
_cell.length_c   1.000
_cell.angle_alpha   90.00
_cell.angle_beta   90.00
_cell.angle_gamma   90.00
#
_symmetry.space_group_name_H-M   'P 1'
#
loop_
_entity.id
_entity.type
_entity.pdbx_description
1 polymer ?
#
loop_
_entity_poly.entity_id
_entity_poly.type
_entity_poly.pdbx_seq_one_letter_code
_entity_poly.pdbx_strand_id
1 'polypeptide(L)' 'HTYIVKDYEQYKKELPYRPGFAKMMWCGERECEDKLKEETGATIRCIPFEQENLGDKCHICGKPAKHMIYTARAY' A
#
# COMPACT_ATOMS: atom_id res chain seq x y z
N HIS A 1 13.20 6.21 -3.90
CA HIS A 1 13.31 4.77 -3.65
C HIS A 1 11.93 4.12 -3.62
N THR A 2 11.78 2.96 -4.25
CA THR A 2 10.54 2.19 -4.28
C THR A 2 10.80 0.80 -3.71
N TYR A 3 9.91 0.29 -2.86
CA TYR A 3 10.02 -1.08 -2.32
C TYR A 3 8.67 -1.79 -2.35
N ILE A 4 8.69 -3.11 -2.44
CA ILE A 4 7.48 -3.94 -2.47
C ILE A 4 7.13 -4.33 -1.03
N VAL A 5 5.87 -4.09 -0.67
CA VAL A 5 5.30 -4.56 0.59
C VAL A 5 4.74 -5.94 0.36
N LYS A 6 5.17 -6.90 1.19
CA LYS A 6 4.61 -8.26 1.23
C LYS A 6 3.75 -8.49 2.47
N ASP A 7 4.08 -7.80 3.55
CA ASP A 7 3.41 -7.91 4.84
C ASP A 7 3.05 -6.51 5.35
N TYR A 8 1.78 -6.32 5.68
CA TYR A 8 1.25 -5.04 6.08
C TYR A 8 1.68 -4.64 7.50
N GLU A 9 1.85 -5.60 8.42
CA GLU A 9 2.34 -5.34 9.77
C GLU A 9 3.80 -4.89 9.76
N GLN A 10 4.62 -5.53 8.94
CA GLN A 10 6.01 -5.10 8.73
C GLN A 10 6.06 -3.72 8.07
N TYR A 11 5.19 -3.44 7.10
CA TYR A 11 5.09 -2.12 6.49
C TYR A 11 4.81 -1.03 7.52
N LYS A 12 3.87 -1.25 8.44
CA LYS A 12 3.55 -0.30 9.52
C LYS A 12 4.77 0.05 10.38
N LYS A 13 5.58 -0.96 10.72
CA LYS A 13 6.79 -0.79 11.54
C LYS A 13 7.92 -0.12 10.78
N GLU A 14 8.06 -0.40 9.49
CA GLU A 14 9.15 0.14 8.66
C GLU A 14 8.86 1.55 8.14
N LEU A 15 7.59 1.92 7.95
CA LEU A 15 7.19 3.20 7.35
C LEU A 15 7.86 4.44 7.97
N PRO A 16 8.06 4.55 9.32
CA PRO A 16 8.76 5.70 9.91
C PRO A 16 10.24 5.76 9.57
N TYR A 17 10.88 4.62 9.31
CA TYR A 17 12.33 4.50 9.08
C TYR A 17 12.69 4.36 7.61
N ARG A 18 11.69 4.08 6.75
CA ARG A 18 11.88 3.78 5.34
C ARG A 18 11.17 4.82 4.47
N PRO A 19 11.78 6.00 4.25
CA PRO A 19 11.19 7.02 3.39
C PRO A 19 11.16 6.56 1.93
N GLY A 20 10.07 6.86 1.23
CA GLY A 20 9.89 6.54 -0.18
C GLY A 20 8.48 6.07 -0.51
N PHE A 21 8.36 5.43 -1.68
CA PHE A 21 7.10 4.84 -2.13
C PHE A 21 7.08 3.34 -1.89
N ALA A 22 6.01 2.86 -1.27
CA ALA A 22 5.71 1.44 -1.13
C ALA A 22 4.78 0.99 -2.24
N LYS A 23 5.14 -0.08 -2.94
CA LYS A 23 4.25 -0.80 -3.86
C LYS A 23 3.48 -1.85 -3.07
N MET A 24 2.16 -1.82 -3.15
CA MET A 24 1.32 -2.87 -2.56
C MET A 24 0.08 -3.12 -3.41
N MET A 25 -0.55 -4.28 -3.17
CA MET A 25 -1.80 -4.63 -3.81
C MET A 25 -2.99 -4.10 -3.01
N TRP A 26 -3.95 -3.50 -3.70
CA TRP A 26 -5.15 -2.87 -3.13
C TRP A 26 -6.42 -3.39 -3.79
N CYS A 27 -7.48 -3.51 -3.00
CA CYS A 27 -8.79 -4.01 -3.43
C CYS A 27 -9.62 -2.99 -4.23
N GLY A 28 -9.26 -1.69 -4.19
CA GLY A 28 -10.06 -0.63 -4.81
C GLY A 28 -11.13 -0.02 -3.91
N GLU A 29 -11.22 -0.44 -2.64
CA GLU A 29 -12.21 0.09 -1.70
C GLU A 29 -11.63 1.26 -0.90
N ARG A 30 -12.41 2.34 -0.80
CA ARG A 30 -12.06 3.54 -0.02
C ARG A 30 -11.82 3.23 1.46
N GLU A 31 -12.57 2.29 2.04
CA GLU A 31 -12.36 1.85 3.42
C GLU A 31 -10.93 1.38 3.70
N CYS A 32 -10.26 0.78 2.70
CA CYS A 32 -8.88 0.36 2.85
C CYS A 32 -7.90 1.54 2.80
N GLU A 33 -8.19 2.56 1.98
CA GLU A 33 -7.41 3.78 1.97
C GLU A 33 -7.53 4.54 3.30
N ASP A 34 -8.75 4.64 3.84
CA ASP A 34 -8.98 5.29 5.13
C ASP A 34 -8.25 4.52 6.26
N LYS A 35 -8.35 3.19 6.31
CA LYS A 35 -7.59 2.35 7.27
C LYS A 35 -6.08 2.51 7.14
N LEU A 36 -5.56 2.53 5.91
CA LEU A 36 -4.14 2.75 5.65
C LEU A 36 -3.69 4.08 6.26
N LYS A 37 -4.47 5.14 6.04
CA LYS A 37 -4.16 6.47 6.55
C LYS A 37 -4.27 6.54 8.08
N GLU A 38 -5.29 5.92 8.68
CA GLU A 38 -5.48 5.90 10.13
C GLU A 38 -4.37 5.12 10.85
N GLU A 39 -3.98 3.96 10.32
CA GLU A 39 -2.98 3.11 10.96
C GLU A 39 -1.54 3.56 10.70
N THR A 40 -1.27 4.16 9.54
CA THR A 40 0.10 4.38 9.07
C THR A 40 0.42 5.84 8.74
N GLY A 41 -0.61 6.68 8.54
CA GLY A 41 -0.46 8.03 8.00
C GLY A 41 -0.07 8.07 6.52
N ALA A 42 0.10 6.93 5.86
CA ALA A 42 0.33 6.86 4.42
C ALA A 42 -0.97 7.00 3.64
N THR A 43 -0.87 7.63 2.47
CA THR A 43 -1.97 7.71 1.51
C THR A 43 -1.54 7.10 0.17
N ILE A 44 -2.54 6.72 -0.62
CA ILE A 44 -2.34 6.27 -1.99
C ILE A 44 -1.93 7.49 -2.83
N ARG A 45 -0.81 7.37 -3.55
CA ARG A 45 -0.25 8.47 -4.36
C ARG A 45 -0.60 8.34 -5.82
N CYS A 46 -0.51 7.12 -6.34
CA CYS A 46 -0.90 6.84 -7.71
C CYS A 46 -1.14 5.34 -7.91
N ILE A 47 -1.92 5.06 -8.95
CA ILE A 47 -2.11 3.72 -9.51
C ILE A 47 -1.32 3.71 -10.83
N PRO A 48 -0.23 2.94 -10.96
CA PRO A 48 0.48 2.84 -12.22
C PRO A 48 -0.39 2.22 -13.31
N PHE A 49 -0.15 2.66 -14.54
CA PHE A 49 -0.74 2.07 -15.75
C PHE A 49 -0.20 0.66 -15.99
N GLU A 50 1.11 0.47 -15.82
CA GLU A 50 1.75 -0.85 -15.86
C GLU A 50 1.66 -1.49 -14.47
N GLN A 51 0.77 -2.48 -14.34
CA GLN A 51 0.56 -3.19 -13.09
C GLN A 51 1.35 -4.49 -13.05
N GLU A 52 2.27 -4.57 -12.10
CA GLU A 52 2.94 -5.82 -11.76
C GLU A 52 2.03 -6.63 -10.82
N ASN A 53 1.92 -7.94 -11.05
CA ASN A 53 1.20 -8.80 -10.12
C ASN A 53 2.10 -9.11 -8.92
N LEU A 54 1.94 -8.32 -7.85
CA LEU A 54 2.64 -8.51 -6.58
C LEU A 54 1.92 -9.51 -5.65
N GLY A 55 0.73 -9.98 -6.04
CA GLY A 55 -0.09 -10.94 -5.32
C GLY A 55 -1.59 -10.71 -5.54
N ASP A 56 -2.40 -11.70 -5.22
CA ASP A 56 -3.85 -11.66 -5.52
C ASP A 56 -4.71 -11.06 -4.39
N LYS A 57 -4.08 -10.66 -3.27
CA LYS A 57 -4.77 -10.19 -2.06
C LYS A 57 -4.38 -8.76 -1.72
N CYS A 58 -5.36 -8.00 -1.26
CA CYS A 58 -5.19 -6.67 -0.71
C CYS A 58 -4.40 -6.77 0.58
N HIS A 59 -3.33 -5.99 0.70
CA HIS A 59 -2.47 -6.03 1.88
C HIS A 59 -3.16 -5.48 3.13
N ILE A 60 -4.19 -4.64 2.96
CA ILE A 60 -4.89 -3.96 4.06
C ILE A 60 -6.04 -4.81 4.63
N CYS A 61 -6.84 -5.45 3.76
CA CYS A 61 -8.04 -6.18 4.18
C CYS A 61 -8.06 -7.67 3.82
N GLY A 62 -7.08 -8.17 3.08
CA GLY A 62 -6.99 -9.57 2.66
C GLY A 62 -7.97 -10.00 1.55
N LYS A 63 -8.91 -9.13 1.15
CA LYS A 63 -9.82 -9.36 -0.01
C LYS A 63 -9.04 -9.44 -1.33
N PRO A 64 -9.63 -9.96 -2.42
CA PRO A 64 -9.00 -9.93 -3.74
C PRO A 64 -8.54 -8.53 -4.13
N ALA A 65 -7.26 -8.42 -4.50
CA ALA A 65 -6.71 -7.16 -5.00
C ALA A 65 -7.08 -6.95 -6.47
N LYS A 66 -7.30 -5.70 -6.84
CA LYS A 66 -7.62 -5.29 -8.21
C LYS A 66 -6.53 -4.43 -8.83
N HIS A 67 -5.79 -3.70 -8.00
CA HIS A 67 -4.83 -2.71 -8.46
C HIS A 67 -3.54 -2.76 -7.65
N MET A 68 -2.41 -2.67 -8.35
CA MET A 68 -1.13 -2.31 -7.72
C MET A 68 -1.13 -0.80 -7.49
N ILE A 69 -0.71 -0.35 -6.31
CA ILE A 69 -0.70 1.06 -5.93
C ILE A 69 0.63 1.47 -5.33
N TYR A 70 0.97 2.76 -5.46
CA TYR A 70 2.04 3.38 -4.70
C TYR A 70 1.46 4.11 -3.50
N THR A 71 1.96 3.77 -2.31
CA THR A 71 1.64 4.48 -1.08
C THR A 71 2.86 5.23 -0.56
N ALA A 72 2.65 6.40 0.03
CA ALA A 72 3.71 7.13 0.70
C ALA A 72 3.12 7.99 1.82
N ARG A 73 3.86 8.10 2.93
CA ARG A 73 3.53 8.99 4.04
C ARG A 73 3.73 10.45 3.61
N ALA A 74 2.68 11.27 3.74
CA ALA A 74 2.82 12.72 3.67
C ALA A 74 3.31 13.21 5.04
N TYR A 75 4.31 14.07 5.05
CA TYR A 75 4.69 14.82 6.25
C TYR A 75 3.67 15.91 6.54
#